data_AF-A0A3M1C0S3-F1
#
_entry.id   AF-A0A3M1C0S3-F1
#
_cell.length_a   1.000
_cell.length_b   1.000
_cell.length_c   1.000
_cell.angle_alpha   90.00
_cell.angle_beta   90.00
_cell.angle_gamma   90.00
#
_symmetry.space_group_name_H-M   'P 1'
#
loop_
_entity.id
_entity.type
_entity.pdbx_description
1 polymer ?
#
loop_
_entity_poly.entity_id
_entity_poly.type
_entity_poly.pdbx_seq_one_letter_code
_entity_poly.pdbx_strand_id
1 'polypeptide(L)'
;VVFQGWEGEGQVNLHEGKVLISDYKGAIKVYQYRGQVQVQKLEGGPVYLNAYKSQMKISRVKGDLHVHNFSGSTQVAQSEGRLELSSFEGRSEVKRLKGDFEFKGGRSIISAAFVEGAVTGSSLQGKISLTLKDKVRVRVRTEDAPVTLRLKKSGAWVNLGTEEGKLYVPDFLKLTRYAQLKLRQGRLRGGPSSGSVFVRTKNGDIRLIY
;
A
#
# COMPACT_ATOMS: atom_id res chain seq x y z
N VAL A 1 3.13 9.54 25.65
CA VAL A 1 3.83 10.72 25.09
C VAL A 1 2.86 11.49 24.21
N VAL A 2 2.81 12.82 24.35
CA VAL A 2 1.93 13.69 23.56
C VAL A 2 2.75 14.83 22.97
N PHE A 3 2.69 14.99 21.64
CA PHE A 3 3.20 16.15 20.91
C PHE A 3 2.00 16.88 20.30
N GLN A 4 1.78 18.13 20.68
CA GLN A 4 0.69 18.95 20.15
C GLN A 4 1.19 20.35 19.81
N GLY A 5 1.02 20.79 18.55
CA GLY A 5 1.42 22.14 18.13
C GLY A 5 2.93 22.36 18.09
N TRP A 6 3.71 21.29 17.86
CA TRP A 6 5.17 21.36 17.84
C TRP A 6 5.68 21.70 16.46
N GLU A 7 6.79 22.45 16.41
CA GLU A 7 7.53 22.76 15.19
C GLU A 7 8.99 22.35 15.35
N GLY A 8 9.57 21.75 14.31
CA GLY A 8 10.97 21.31 14.28
C GLY A 8 11.13 19.81 14.08
N GLU A 9 12.29 19.29 14.47
CA GLU A 9 12.58 17.86 14.44
C GLU A 9 12.25 17.19 15.77
N GLY A 10 11.73 15.95 15.70
CA GLY A 10 11.31 15.21 16.87
C GLY A 10 11.69 13.74 16.81
N GLN A 11 12.04 13.18 17.96
CA GLN A 11 12.20 11.74 18.11
C GLN A 11 11.48 11.25 19.36
N VAL A 12 10.75 10.14 19.21
CA VAL A 12 10.08 9.44 20.31
C VAL A 12 10.55 8.01 20.34
N ASN A 13 11.09 7.58 21.46
CA ASN A 13 11.38 6.17 21.74
C ASN A 13 10.50 5.73 22.90
N LEU A 14 9.62 4.76 22.68
CA LEU A 14 8.72 4.26 23.70
C LEU A 14 8.71 2.74 23.69
N HIS A 15 8.99 2.12 24.84
CA HIS A 15 8.89 0.68 24.95
C HIS A 15 7.42 0.24 24.95
N GLU A 16 6.61 0.75 25.88
CA GLU A 16 5.18 0.47 25.94
C GLU A 16 4.36 1.75 26.17
N GLY A 17 3.14 1.76 25.64
CA GLY A 17 2.15 2.81 25.94
C GLY A 17 1.57 3.47 24.70
N LYS A 18 1.24 4.75 24.82
CA LYS A 18 0.55 5.52 23.79
C LYS A 18 1.36 6.75 23.37
N VAL A 19 1.53 6.90 22.06
CA VAL A 19 2.07 8.10 21.41
C VAL A 19 0.92 8.82 20.70
N LEU A 20 0.76 10.09 21.02
CA LEU A 20 -0.20 11.00 20.38
C LEU A 20 0.58 12.15 19.75
N ILE A 21 0.45 12.34 18.44
CA ILE A 21 1.05 13.46 17.71
C ILE A 21 -0.05 14.16 16.94
N SER A 22 -0.24 15.45 17.19
CA SER A 22 -1.27 16.27 16.54
C SER A 22 -0.75 17.65 16.19
N ASP A 23 -1.11 18.16 15.00
CA ASP A 23 -0.77 19.52 14.55
C ASP A 23 0.74 19.77 14.64
N TYR A 24 1.54 18.88 14.04
CA TYR A 24 3.00 18.89 14.09
C TYR A 24 3.58 19.36 12.76
N LYS A 25 4.56 20.27 12.81
CA LYS A 25 5.27 20.75 11.62
C LYS A 25 6.75 20.40 11.67
N GLY A 26 7.22 19.66 10.67
CA GLY A 26 8.62 19.24 10.56
C GLY A 26 8.76 17.71 10.59
N ALA A 27 10.00 17.25 10.71
CA ALA A 27 10.33 15.83 10.62
C ALA A 27 10.14 15.14 11.98
N ILE A 28 9.54 13.94 11.99
CA ILE A 28 9.40 13.16 13.22
C ILE A 28 9.73 11.69 13.02
N LYS A 29 10.43 11.12 14.01
CA LYS A 29 10.74 9.70 14.10
C LYS A 29 10.11 9.10 15.35
N VAL A 30 9.32 8.05 15.20
CA VAL A 30 8.69 7.33 16.31
C VAL A 30 9.14 5.88 16.28
N TYR A 31 9.74 5.43 17.37
CA TYR A 31 10.12 4.04 17.61
C TYR A 31 9.26 3.51 18.76
N GLN A 32 8.40 2.54 18.48
CA GLN A 32 7.51 1.97 19.49
C GLN A 32 7.53 0.45 19.51
N TYR A 33 7.92 -0.14 20.65
CA TYR A 33 7.92 -1.59 20.75
C TYR A 33 6.51 -2.17 20.88
N ARG A 34 5.67 -1.67 21.81
CA ARG A 34 4.28 -2.13 21.98
C ARG A 34 3.32 -0.98 22.26
N GLY A 35 2.11 -1.05 21.72
CA GLY A 35 0.98 -0.18 22.12
C GLY A 35 0.32 0.56 20.96
N GLN A 36 0.05 1.86 21.14
CA GLN A 36 -0.69 2.67 20.16
C GLN A 36 0.07 3.91 19.72
N VAL A 37 0.08 4.18 18.42
CA VAL A 37 0.56 5.43 17.82
C VAL A 37 -0.60 6.09 17.10
N GLN A 38 -0.96 7.32 17.49
CA GLN A 38 -1.98 8.11 16.80
C GLN A 38 -1.36 9.41 16.31
N VAL A 39 -1.57 9.68 15.03
CA VAL A 39 -0.87 10.70 14.26
C VAL A 39 -1.93 11.45 13.47
N GLN A 40 -2.01 12.76 13.67
CA GLN A 40 -3.02 13.61 13.05
C GLN A 40 -2.41 14.93 12.61
N LYS A 41 -2.64 15.33 11.34
CA LYS A 41 -2.20 16.61 10.77
C LYS A 41 -0.70 16.84 10.96
N LEU A 42 0.10 16.17 10.14
CA LEU A 42 1.52 16.49 10.00
C LEU A 42 1.79 17.16 8.67
N GLU A 43 2.63 18.18 8.72
CA GLU A 43 3.06 18.93 7.55
C GLU A 43 4.54 19.32 7.69
N GLY A 44 5.17 19.77 6.61
CA GLY A 44 6.50 20.41 6.69
C GLY A 44 7.70 19.49 6.89
N GLY A 45 7.54 18.16 6.86
CA GLY A 45 8.67 17.22 6.91
C GLY A 45 8.29 15.75 6.76
N PRO A 46 9.28 14.86 6.58
CA PRO A 46 9.06 13.43 6.50
C PRO A 46 8.71 12.82 7.86
N VAL A 47 7.88 11.77 7.83
CA VAL A 47 7.39 11.06 9.02
C VAL A 47 7.86 9.61 8.98
N TYR A 48 8.59 9.19 10.02
CA TYR A 48 9.07 7.81 10.17
C TYR A 48 8.42 7.16 11.38
N LEU A 49 7.62 6.12 11.16
CA LEU A 49 6.95 5.36 12.21
C LEU A 49 7.45 3.91 12.15
N ASN A 50 8.26 3.51 13.14
CA ASN A 50 8.74 2.15 13.26
C ASN A 50 8.18 1.51 14.51
N ALA A 51 7.35 0.49 14.32
CA ALA A 51 6.70 -0.22 15.40
C ALA A 51 6.88 -1.74 15.29
N TYR A 52 6.92 -2.41 16.45
CA TYR A 52 7.03 -3.86 16.51
C TYR A 52 5.69 -4.56 16.77
N LYS A 53 4.97 -4.20 17.83
CA LYS A 53 3.67 -4.79 18.22
C LYS A 53 2.65 -3.69 18.52
N SER A 54 2.27 -2.92 17.50
CA SER A 54 1.48 -1.70 17.71
C SER A 54 0.31 -1.52 16.76
N GLN A 55 -0.69 -0.79 17.23
CA GLN A 55 -1.78 -0.25 16.43
C GLN A 55 -1.47 1.19 16.05
N MET A 56 -1.44 1.50 14.76
CA MET A 56 -1.15 2.82 14.24
C MET A 56 -2.37 3.41 13.54
N LYS A 57 -2.78 4.62 13.94
CA LYS A 57 -3.82 5.41 13.28
C LYS A 57 -3.20 6.72 12.81
N ILE A 58 -3.12 6.89 11.50
CA ILE A 58 -2.42 8.00 10.85
C ILE A 58 -3.42 8.73 9.96
N SER A 59 -3.48 10.05 10.08
CA SER A 59 -4.43 10.87 9.33
C SER A 59 -3.86 12.22 8.95
N ARG A 60 -4.09 12.63 7.70
CA ARG A 60 -3.72 13.95 7.14
C ARG A 60 -2.22 14.23 7.30
N VAL A 61 -1.40 13.41 6.66
CA VAL A 61 0.04 13.66 6.55
C VAL A 61 0.31 14.32 5.19
N LYS A 62 1.02 15.45 5.19
CA LYS A 62 1.57 16.11 4.01
C LYS A 62 3.10 16.05 4.08
N GLY A 63 3.71 15.34 3.14
CA GLY A 63 5.10 14.95 3.16
C GLY A 63 5.25 13.43 3.06
N ASP A 64 6.49 12.98 2.95
CA ASP A 64 6.76 11.55 2.82
C ASP A 64 6.49 10.82 4.14
N LEU A 65 5.83 9.67 4.04
CA LEU A 65 5.42 8.84 5.17
C LEU A 65 6.04 7.45 5.04
N HIS A 66 6.89 7.10 5.99
CA HIS A 66 7.52 5.79 6.09
C HIS A 66 6.96 5.06 7.31
N VAL A 67 6.29 3.93 7.07
CA VAL A 67 5.64 3.14 8.12
C VAL A 67 6.16 1.72 8.09
N HIS A 68 6.77 1.30 9.19
CA HIS A 68 7.17 -0.07 9.42
C HIS A 68 6.38 -0.61 10.62
N ASN A 69 5.63 -1.70 10.42
CA ASN A 69 4.97 -2.41 11.51
C ASN A 69 5.27 -3.91 11.41
N PHE A 70 5.99 -4.45 12.37
CA PHE A 70 6.27 -5.89 12.37
C PHE A 70 4.99 -6.70 12.65
N SER A 71 4.21 -6.32 13.64
CA SER A 71 2.97 -7.00 14.02
C SER A 71 1.94 -5.99 14.53
N GLY A 72 0.71 -6.09 14.04
CA GLY A 72 -0.40 -5.25 14.49
C GLY A 72 -1.21 -4.67 13.34
N SER A 73 -1.80 -3.50 13.56
CA SER A 73 -2.62 -2.84 12.54
C SER A 73 -2.11 -1.45 12.21
N THR A 74 -2.19 -1.08 10.94
CA THR A 74 -1.84 0.25 10.44
C THR A 74 -3.02 0.78 9.64
N GLN A 75 -3.52 1.96 10.01
CA GLN A 75 -4.60 2.64 9.29
C GLN A 75 -4.10 4.03 8.88
N VAL A 76 -3.97 4.26 7.58
CA VAL A 76 -3.64 5.56 6.99
C VAL A 76 -4.89 6.10 6.31
N ALA A 77 -5.52 7.11 6.90
CA ALA A 77 -6.76 7.68 6.39
C ALA A 77 -6.53 8.58 5.17
N GLN A 78 -5.50 9.41 5.21
CA GLN A 78 -5.14 10.34 4.13
C GLN A 78 -3.65 10.67 4.25
N SER A 79 -2.93 10.55 3.13
CA SER A 79 -1.53 10.95 2.98
C SER A 79 -1.33 11.62 1.63
N GLU A 80 -0.50 12.67 1.61
CA GLU A 80 -0.09 13.41 0.42
C GLU A 80 1.45 13.45 0.38
N GLY A 81 2.06 12.91 -0.66
CA GLY A 81 3.49 12.59 -0.69
C GLY A 81 3.72 11.10 -0.91
N ARG A 82 4.99 10.65 -0.89
CA ARG A 82 5.32 9.24 -1.03
C ARG A 82 4.94 8.48 0.25
N LEU A 83 4.31 7.32 0.10
CA LEU A 83 4.06 6.39 1.20
C LEU A 83 4.87 5.12 1.01
N GLU A 84 5.76 4.83 1.94
CA GLU A 84 6.43 3.54 2.07
C GLU A 84 5.85 2.77 3.25
N LEU A 85 5.30 1.58 2.99
CA LEU A 85 4.64 0.74 3.99
C LEU A 85 5.26 -0.65 4.04
N SER A 86 5.91 -0.99 5.14
CA SER A 86 6.35 -2.35 5.43
C SER A 86 5.48 -2.95 6.53
N SER A 87 4.83 -4.09 6.24
CA SER A 87 3.97 -4.80 7.19
C SER A 87 4.28 -6.29 7.15
N PHE A 88 4.82 -6.83 8.23
CA PHE A 88 5.17 -8.25 8.28
C PHE A 88 3.97 -9.11 8.69
N GLU A 89 3.37 -8.85 9.84
CA GLU A 89 2.17 -9.55 10.33
C GLU A 89 1.05 -8.58 10.67
N GLY A 90 -0.18 -8.98 10.35
CA GLY A 90 -1.38 -8.20 10.65
C GLY A 90 -1.96 -7.49 9.43
N ARG A 91 -2.52 -6.30 9.63
CA ARG A 91 -3.34 -5.62 8.60
C ARG A 91 -2.98 -4.16 8.44
N SER A 92 -2.74 -3.77 7.19
CA SER A 92 -2.54 -2.39 6.80
C SER A 92 -3.63 -1.92 5.84
N GLU A 93 -4.21 -0.76 6.13
CA GLU A 93 -5.24 -0.12 5.33
C GLU A 93 -4.87 1.32 5.01
N VAL A 94 -4.82 1.66 3.73
CA VAL A 94 -4.61 3.02 3.21
C VAL A 94 -5.90 3.44 2.52
N LYS A 95 -6.58 4.48 2.99
CA LYS A 95 -7.89 4.89 2.45
C LYS A 95 -7.80 5.86 1.30
N ARG A 96 -6.89 6.83 1.36
CA ARG A 96 -6.65 7.84 0.31
C ARG A 96 -5.17 8.19 0.31
N LEU A 97 -4.56 8.13 -0.86
CA LEU A 97 -3.16 8.51 -1.05
C LEU A 97 -3.03 9.30 -2.35
N LYS A 98 -2.41 10.47 -2.26
CA LYS A 98 -1.99 11.27 -3.41
C LYS A 98 -0.47 11.33 -3.43
N GLY A 99 0.13 10.53 -4.29
CA GLY A 99 1.57 10.29 -4.36
C GLY A 99 1.87 8.80 -4.58
N ASP A 100 3.14 8.48 -4.68
CA ASP A 100 3.58 7.11 -4.95
C ASP A 100 3.42 6.21 -3.73
N PHE A 101 2.96 4.99 -3.96
CA PHE A 101 2.79 3.95 -2.95
C PHE A 101 3.81 2.83 -3.15
N GLU A 102 4.68 2.64 -2.18
CA GLU A 102 5.53 1.46 -2.09
C GLU A 102 5.12 0.61 -0.90
N PHE A 103 4.94 -0.70 -1.09
CA PHE A 103 4.64 -1.60 0.01
C PHE A 103 5.44 -2.91 -0.02
N LYS A 104 5.72 -3.44 1.17
CA LYS A 104 6.31 -4.76 1.39
C LYS A 104 5.49 -5.53 2.42
N GLY A 105 5.00 -6.69 2.02
CA GLY A 105 4.21 -7.60 2.85
C GLY A 105 4.99 -8.87 3.21
N GLY A 106 4.95 -9.26 4.48
CA GLY A 106 5.36 -10.59 4.92
C GLY A 106 4.20 -11.57 4.82
N ARG A 107 3.53 -11.79 5.96
CA ARG A 107 2.29 -12.55 6.14
C ARG A 107 1.16 -11.60 6.53
N SER A 108 0.96 -10.55 5.75
CA SER A 108 0.06 -9.43 6.09
C SER A 108 -1.03 -9.19 5.05
N ILE A 109 -2.12 -8.58 5.51
CA ILE A 109 -3.18 -8.09 4.63
C ILE A 109 -2.91 -6.61 4.36
N ILE A 110 -2.67 -6.27 3.09
CA ILE A 110 -2.48 -4.88 2.66
C ILE A 110 -3.64 -4.49 1.76
N SER A 111 -4.35 -3.45 2.17
CA SER A 111 -5.44 -2.86 1.42
C SER A 111 -5.15 -1.38 1.18
N ALA A 112 -5.27 -0.93 -0.06
CA ALA A 112 -5.18 0.48 -0.40
C ALA A 112 -6.34 0.88 -1.30
N ALA A 113 -6.95 2.02 -1.02
CA ALA A 113 -8.05 2.58 -1.78
C ALA A 113 -7.73 4.01 -2.22
N PHE A 114 -8.35 4.40 -3.33
CA PHE A 114 -8.26 5.75 -3.90
C PHE A 114 -6.81 6.27 -4.01
N VAL A 115 -5.90 5.40 -4.46
CA VAL A 115 -4.49 5.75 -4.68
C VAL A 115 -4.36 6.47 -6.02
N GLU A 116 -3.73 7.65 -5.98
CA GLU A 116 -3.35 8.48 -7.14
C GLU A 116 -1.83 8.57 -7.19
N GLY A 117 -1.19 7.88 -8.14
CA GLY A 117 0.27 7.82 -8.24
C GLY A 117 0.74 6.46 -8.75
N ALA A 118 2.04 6.20 -8.74
CA ALA A 118 2.57 4.87 -9.02
C ALA A 118 2.40 3.95 -7.80
N VAL A 119 2.18 2.67 -8.05
CA VAL A 119 2.11 1.63 -7.01
C VAL A 119 3.13 0.56 -7.31
N THR A 120 4.08 0.36 -6.41
CA THR A 120 5.04 -0.73 -6.45
C THR A 120 4.93 -1.55 -5.18
N GLY A 121 4.95 -2.86 -5.26
CA GLY A 121 5.02 -3.64 -4.03
C GLY A 121 5.29 -5.11 -4.20
N SER A 122 5.66 -5.72 -3.09
CA SER A 122 5.84 -7.15 -2.98
C SER A 122 5.17 -7.74 -1.75
N SER A 123 4.79 -9.01 -1.80
CA SER A 123 4.28 -9.73 -0.64
C SER A 123 4.64 -11.21 -0.70
N LEU A 124 5.09 -11.79 0.41
CA LEU A 124 5.31 -13.24 0.49
C LEU A 124 3.96 -13.96 0.57
N GLN A 125 3.19 -13.69 1.61
CA GLN A 125 1.88 -14.27 1.90
C GLN A 125 0.87 -13.20 2.31
N GLY A 126 -0.34 -13.62 2.70
CA GLY A 126 -1.41 -12.73 3.13
C GLY A 126 -2.34 -12.35 1.98
N LYS A 127 -2.71 -11.07 1.85
CA LYS A 127 -3.65 -10.63 0.81
C LYS A 127 -3.40 -9.19 0.39
N ILE A 128 -3.40 -8.95 -0.91
CA ILE A 128 -3.25 -7.60 -1.47
C ILE A 128 -4.56 -7.19 -2.15
N SER A 129 -5.09 -6.02 -1.77
CA SER A 129 -6.29 -5.44 -2.36
C SER A 129 -6.08 -3.96 -2.68
N LEU A 130 -6.02 -3.61 -3.97
CA LEU A 130 -5.77 -2.24 -4.42
C LEU A 130 -6.97 -1.71 -5.19
N THR A 131 -7.49 -0.56 -4.79
CA THR A 131 -8.49 0.23 -5.54
C THR A 131 -7.83 1.52 -6.00
N LEU A 132 -7.68 1.66 -7.30
CA LEU A 132 -6.83 2.67 -7.92
C LEU A 132 -7.69 3.68 -8.67
N LYS A 133 -7.25 4.94 -8.66
CA LYS A 133 -7.87 6.01 -9.46
C LYS A 133 -7.29 6.04 -10.88
N ASP A 134 -7.60 7.08 -11.63
CA ASP A 134 -7.23 7.22 -13.04
C ASP A 134 -5.70 7.42 -13.21
N LYS A 135 -5.14 6.99 -14.36
CA LYS A 135 -3.71 7.12 -14.74
C LYS A 135 -2.70 6.52 -13.74
N VAL A 136 -2.77 5.20 -13.54
CA VAL A 136 -1.90 4.51 -12.57
C VAL A 136 -0.88 3.60 -13.24
N ARG A 137 0.35 3.61 -12.71
CA ARG A 137 1.39 2.63 -12.99
C ARG A 137 1.45 1.65 -11.83
N VAL A 138 1.11 0.38 -12.06
CA VAL A 138 1.12 -0.66 -11.02
C VAL A 138 2.18 -1.70 -11.35
N ARG A 139 2.99 -2.06 -10.36
CA ARG A 139 3.92 -3.18 -10.41
C ARG A 139 3.87 -3.94 -9.09
N VAL A 140 3.17 -5.07 -9.07
CA VAL A 140 3.04 -5.91 -7.87
C VAL A 140 3.60 -7.30 -8.15
N ARG A 141 4.37 -7.84 -7.20
CA ARG A 141 4.87 -9.23 -7.24
C ARG A 141 4.54 -9.94 -5.93
N THR A 142 3.97 -11.13 -6.00
CA THR A 142 3.72 -11.93 -4.79
C THR A 142 4.20 -13.36 -4.94
N GLU A 143 4.41 -14.05 -3.83
CA GLU A 143 4.64 -15.50 -3.84
C GLU A 143 3.30 -16.21 -3.69
N ASP A 144 2.73 -16.23 -2.49
CA ASP A 144 1.47 -16.92 -2.15
C ASP A 144 0.29 -15.97 -1.87
N ALA A 145 0.50 -14.65 -1.96
CA ALA A 145 -0.56 -13.68 -1.70
C ALA A 145 -1.47 -13.48 -2.93
N PRO A 146 -2.79 -13.75 -2.84
CA PRO A 146 -3.74 -13.33 -3.86
C PRO A 146 -3.78 -11.81 -3.98
N VAL A 147 -3.97 -11.34 -5.21
CA VAL A 147 -4.01 -9.92 -5.57
C VAL A 147 -5.37 -9.59 -6.17
N THR A 148 -6.09 -8.66 -5.55
CA THR A 148 -7.31 -8.06 -6.11
C THR A 148 -7.02 -6.62 -6.54
N LEU A 149 -7.25 -6.33 -7.82
CA LEU A 149 -7.17 -4.99 -8.37
C LEU A 149 -8.56 -4.50 -8.76
N ARG A 150 -8.90 -3.28 -8.33
CA ARG A 150 -10.08 -2.54 -8.76
C ARG A 150 -9.60 -1.29 -9.51
N LEU A 151 -9.86 -1.25 -10.80
CA LEU A 151 -9.49 -0.15 -11.69
C LEU A 151 -10.76 0.49 -12.26
N LYS A 152 -10.67 1.74 -12.72
CA LYS A 152 -11.68 2.30 -13.61
C LYS A 152 -11.40 1.90 -15.06
N LYS A 153 -12.40 2.05 -15.92
CA LYS A 153 -12.28 1.99 -17.39
C LYS A 153 -11.33 3.09 -17.87
N SER A 154 -10.05 2.73 -17.96
CA SER A 154 -8.92 3.65 -18.16
C SER A 154 -8.10 3.34 -19.42
N GLY A 155 -8.44 2.31 -20.18
CA GLY A 155 -7.66 1.92 -21.36
C GLY A 155 -6.26 1.40 -21.02
N ALA A 156 -5.97 1.17 -19.73
CA ALA A 156 -4.64 0.78 -19.26
C ALA A 156 -4.19 -0.54 -19.89
N TRP A 157 -2.89 -0.62 -20.20
CA TRP A 157 -2.28 -1.88 -20.59
C TRP A 157 -2.11 -2.77 -19.36
N VAL A 158 -2.63 -3.99 -19.41
CA VAL A 158 -2.53 -4.96 -18.32
C VAL A 158 -1.66 -6.13 -18.73
N ASN A 159 -0.86 -6.61 -17.79
CA ASN A 159 -0.04 -7.81 -17.89
C ASN A 159 -0.10 -8.51 -16.53
N LEU A 160 -0.94 -9.54 -16.46
CA LEU A 160 -1.29 -10.24 -15.22
C LEU A 160 -0.92 -11.71 -15.39
N GLY A 161 -0.14 -12.29 -14.48
CA GLY A 161 0.05 -13.73 -14.52
C GLY A 161 0.44 -14.39 -13.21
N THR A 162 0.16 -15.68 -13.19
CA THR A 162 0.29 -16.59 -12.05
C THR A 162 0.87 -17.91 -12.55
N GLU A 163 1.71 -18.57 -11.76
CA GLU A 163 2.26 -19.89 -12.11
C GLU A 163 1.20 -20.96 -11.82
N GLU A 164 0.81 -21.09 -10.55
CA GLU A 164 -0.11 -22.14 -10.09
C GLU A 164 -1.54 -21.63 -9.89
N GLY A 165 -1.73 -20.38 -9.48
CA GLY A 165 -3.03 -19.80 -9.15
C GLY A 165 -3.99 -19.62 -10.33
N LYS A 166 -5.13 -19.00 -10.05
CA LYS A 166 -6.20 -18.72 -11.01
C LYS A 166 -6.22 -17.24 -11.41
N LEU A 167 -6.60 -16.98 -12.66
CA LEU A 167 -6.79 -15.63 -13.20
C LEU A 167 -8.29 -15.37 -13.40
N TYR A 168 -8.85 -14.48 -12.58
CA TYR A 168 -10.21 -13.96 -12.73
C TYR A 168 -10.12 -12.59 -13.37
N VAL A 169 -10.05 -12.60 -14.69
CA VAL A 169 -9.89 -11.40 -15.51
C VAL A 169 -10.83 -11.45 -16.71
N PRO A 170 -11.11 -10.32 -17.35
CA PRO A 170 -12.01 -10.28 -18.50
C PRO A 170 -11.55 -11.15 -19.66
N ASP A 171 -12.52 -11.71 -20.38
CA ASP A 171 -12.33 -12.69 -21.46
C ASP A 171 -11.61 -12.12 -22.69
N PHE A 172 -11.86 -10.86 -23.05
CA PHE A 172 -11.23 -10.17 -24.19
C PHE A 172 -9.72 -9.95 -24.01
N LEU A 173 -9.17 -10.13 -22.80
CA LEU A 173 -7.73 -10.09 -22.60
C LEU A 173 -7.12 -11.38 -23.16
N LYS A 174 -6.14 -11.24 -24.06
CA LYS A 174 -5.47 -12.38 -24.69
C LYS A 174 -4.86 -13.28 -23.60
N LEU A 175 -5.28 -14.54 -23.58
CA LEU A 175 -4.66 -15.57 -22.78
C LEU A 175 -3.44 -16.11 -23.52
N THR A 176 -2.29 -16.17 -22.84
CA THR A 176 -1.08 -16.84 -23.31
C THR A 176 -0.63 -17.79 -22.22
N ARG A 177 -0.43 -19.06 -22.55
CA ARG A 177 0.06 -20.07 -21.62
C ARG A 177 1.50 -20.41 -21.99
N TYR A 178 2.42 -20.17 -21.07
CA TYR A 178 3.78 -20.67 -21.12
C TYR A 178 3.89 -21.91 -20.24
N ALA A 179 4.99 -22.68 -20.35
CA ALA A 179 5.19 -23.94 -19.63
C ALA A 179 4.88 -23.86 -18.12
N GLN A 180 5.26 -22.76 -17.47
CA GLN A 180 5.07 -22.54 -16.02
C GLN A 180 4.31 -21.25 -15.69
N LEU A 181 3.66 -20.60 -16.66
CA LEU A 181 3.05 -19.29 -16.43
C LEU A 181 1.76 -19.10 -17.23
N LYS A 182 0.67 -18.82 -16.51
CA LYS A 182 -0.60 -18.35 -17.08
C LYS A 182 -0.52 -16.83 -17.17
N LEU A 183 -0.59 -16.28 -18.38
CA LEU A 183 -0.53 -14.84 -18.63
C LEU A 183 -1.81 -14.35 -19.31
N ARG A 184 -2.40 -13.28 -18.77
CA ARG A 184 -3.47 -12.50 -19.40
C ARG A 184 -2.98 -11.08 -19.65
N GLN A 185 -3.05 -10.64 -20.89
CA GLN A 185 -2.56 -9.32 -21.29
C GLN A 185 -3.43 -8.67 -22.36
N GLY A 186 -3.38 -7.34 -22.41
CA GLY A 186 -4.13 -6.54 -23.38
C GLY A 186 -4.42 -5.16 -22.83
N ARG A 187 -5.19 -4.38 -23.59
CA ARG A 187 -5.72 -3.10 -23.10
C ARG A 187 -7.10 -3.29 -22.50
N LEU A 188 -7.36 -2.63 -21.38
CA LEU A 188 -8.71 -2.51 -20.84
C LEU A 188 -9.58 -1.67 -21.78
N ARG A 189 -10.89 -1.87 -21.70
CA ARG A 189 -11.86 -1.10 -22.49
C ARG A 189 -12.26 0.19 -21.77
N GLY A 190 -12.49 1.24 -22.56
CA GLY A 190 -12.99 2.56 -22.10
C GLY A 190 -11.93 3.44 -21.44
N GLY A 191 -12.15 4.76 -21.48
CA GLY A 191 -11.28 5.78 -20.87
C GLY A 191 -10.06 6.18 -21.71
N PRO A 192 -9.32 7.23 -21.28
CA PRO A 192 -8.13 7.70 -21.97
C PRO A 192 -7.00 6.67 -21.85
N SER A 193 -6.52 6.10 -22.96
CA SER A 193 -5.51 5.01 -23.02
C SER A 193 -4.20 5.33 -22.30
N SER A 194 -4.20 5.22 -20.97
CA SER A 194 -3.11 5.69 -20.13
C SER A 194 -2.99 4.80 -18.88
N GLY A 195 -1.75 4.51 -18.51
CA GLY A 195 -1.44 3.63 -17.38
C GLY A 195 -1.02 2.22 -17.81
N SER A 196 -0.38 1.53 -16.86
CA SER A 196 0.17 0.20 -17.07
C SER A 196 0.06 -0.59 -15.78
N VAL A 197 -0.45 -1.82 -15.86
CA VAL A 197 -0.63 -2.69 -14.71
C VAL A 197 0.12 -3.97 -14.94
N PHE A 198 1.10 -4.22 -14.09
CA PHE A 198 1.88 -5.43 -14.06
C PHE A 198 1.65 -6.13 -12.72
N VAL A 199 1.15 -7.36 -12.75
CA VAL A 199 1.03 -8.21 -11.56
C VAL A 199 1.56 -9.59 -11.87
N ARG A 200 2.46 -10.06 -11.00
CA ARG A 200 2.94 -11.44 -10.99
C ARG A 200 2.71 -12.07 -9.64
N THR A 201 2.35 -13.33 -9.65
CA THR A 201 2.26 -14.15 -8.45
C THR A 201 2.74 -15.56 -8.76
N LYS A 202 3.26 -16.28 -7.75
CA LYS A 202 3.63 -17.69 -7.92
C LYS A 202 2.38 -18.56 -7.76
N ASN A 203 1.79 -18.55 -6.57
CA ASN A 203 0.70 -19.43 -6.19
C ASN A 203 -0.62 -18.68 -5.94
N GLY A 204 -0.58 -17.35 -5.89
CA GLY A 204 -1.75 -16.52 -5.63
C GLY A 204 -2.73 -16.44 -6.80
N ASP A 205 -4.00 -16.22 -6.47
CA ASP A 205 -5.01 -15.84 -7.45
C ASP A 205 -4.88 -14.36 -7.81
N ILE A 206 -5.06 -14.01 -9.08
CA ILE A 206 -5.20 -12.61 -9.50
C ILE A 206 -6.64 -12.37 -9.93
N ARG A 207 -7.26 -11.36 -9.31
CA ARG A 207 -8.58 -10.87 -9.69
C ARG A 207 -8.51 -9.42 -10.14
N LEU A 208 -8.98 -9.17 -11.36
CA LEU A 208 -9.15 -7.83 -11.89
C LEU A 208 -10.64 -7.50 -11.99
N ILE A 209 -11.03 -6.37 -11.39
CA ILE A 209 -12.38 -5.79 -11.46
C ILE A 209 -12.21 -4.41 -12.12
N TYR A 210 -12.89 -4.17 -13.24
CA TYR A 210 -12.74 -2.95 -14.03
C TYR A 210 -14.02 -2.59 -14.80
#